data_AF-A0A1I3PX77-F1
#
_entry.id   AF-A0A1I3PX77-F1
#
_cell.length_a   1.000
_cell.length_b   1.000
_cell.length_c   1.000
_cell.angle_alpha   90.00
_cell.angle_beta   90.00
_cell.angle_gamma   90.00
#
_symmetry.space_group_name_H-M   'P 1'
#
loop_
_entity.id
_entity.type
_entity.pdbx_description
1 polymer ?
#
loop_
_entity_poly.entity_id
_entity_poly.type
_entity_poly.pdbx_seq_one_letter_code
_entity_poly.pdbx_strand_id
1 'polypeptide(L)'
;MPLKTCSIAATLLLLAPLAACNSPQPTDNAVMANVEASLVATPSPTPTPSTTPVAKDDTPPHSAAKQCYFEVDGKTLLDGRCQVYPMGDGGYTLNTWSAGKPAQSHFAVVTTRPDGKADATWNADPDDDRAGDLLGTVTRKDGCWVNQRTRICAR
;
A
#
# COMPACT_ATOMS: atom_id res chain seq x y z
N MET A 1 -28.15 -44.91 -1.91
CA MET A 1 -26.90 -45.69 -2.03
C MET A 1 -25.82 -44.97 -1.22
N PRO A 2 -25.36 -45.49 -0.06
CA PRO A 2 -24.29 -44.84 0.70
C PRO A 2 -22.92 -45.48 0.36
N LEU A 3 -22.01 -44.70 -0.23
CA LEU A 3 -20.65 -45.16 -0.54
C LEU A 3 -19.63 -44.59 0.44
N LYS A 4 -19.31 -45.44 1.42
CA LYS A 4 -18.02 -45.69 2.08
C LYS A 4 -16.95 -44.59 2.17
N THR A 5 -16.70 -44.22 3.41
CA THR A 5 -15.50 -43.63 4.00
C THR A 5 -14.25 -44.48 3.74
N CYS A 6 -13.12 -43.83 3.44
CA CYS A 6 -11.78 -44.38 3.66
C CYS A 6 -10.87 -43.28 4.21
N SER A 7 -10.59 -43.35 5.52
CA SER A 7 -9.45 -42.68 6.16
C SER A 7 -8.18 -43.46 5.89
N ILE A 8 -7.09 -42.77 5.54
CA ILE A 8 -5.73 -43.29 5.65
C ILE A 8 -4.92 -42.25 6.43
N ALA A 9 -4.27 -42.73 7.48
CA ALA A 9 -3.47 -41.95 8.39
C ALA A 9 -1.98 -41.92 7.97
N ALA A 10 -1.32 -40.87 8.47
CA ALA A 10 0.08 -40.82 8.90
C ALA A 10 1.21 -40.84 7.85
N THR A 11 1.99 -39.75 7.82
CA THR A 11 3.43 -39.80 8.16
C THR A 11 3.98 -38.41 8.51
N LEU A 12 4.87 -38.40 9.49
CA LEU A 12 5.45 -37.29 10.24
C LEU A 12 6.92 -37.06 9.78
N LEU A 13 7.50 -35.89 10.10
CA LEU A 13 8.95 -35.56 10.20
C LEU A 13 9.71 -35.23 8.87
N LEU A 14 10.61 -34.24 8.71
CA LEU A 14 11.43 -33.38 9.61
C LEU A 14 11.79 -32.01 8.97
N LEU A 15 11.89 -30.99 9.85
CA LEU A 15 12.85 -29.87 9.98
C LEU A 15 13.43 -29.06 8.79
N ALA A 16 13.32 -27.73 8.93
CA ALA A 16 14.12 -26.68 8.28
C ALA A 16 15.45 -26.41 9.00
N PRO A 17 16.38 -25.65 8.37
CA PRO A 17 16.74 -24.37 8.97
C PRO A 17 16.85 -23.19 7.98
N LEU A 18 16.48 -22.01 8.49
CA LEU A 18 16.77 -20.68 7.95
C LEU A 18 18.27 -20.37 8.09
N ALA A 19 18.88 -19.81 7.05
CA ALA A 19 20.13 -19.07 7.16
C ALA A 19 19.94 -17.69 6.51
N ALA A 20 19.77 -16.68 7.36
CA ALA A 20 19.94 -15.28 7.04
C ALA A 20 21.31 -14.83 7.55
N CYS A 21 22.10 -14.15 6.72
CA CYS A 21 23.25 -13.37 7.17
C CYS A 21 23.19 -11.97 6.55
N ASN A 22 23.16 -11.00 7.45
CA ASN A 22 23.08 -9.56 7.24
C ASN A 22 24.32 -8.98 6.53
N SER A 23 24.11 -7.82 5.90
CA SER A 23 25.10 -6.93 5.30
C SER A 23 26.12 -6.36 6.29
N PRO A 24 27.20 -5.73 5.74
CA PRO A 24 27.69 -4.46 6.27
C PRO A 24 27.85 -3.37 5.20
N GLN A 25 27.44 -2.14 5.55
CA GLN A 25 27.92 -0.82 5.06
C GLN A 25 28.74 -0.24 6.24
N PRO A 26 29.70 0.73 6.16
CA PRO A 26 29.86 1.90 5.27
C PRO A 26 31.35 2.11 4.85
N THR A 27 31.89 3.16 4.23
CA THR A 27 31.70 4.63 4.13
C THR A 27 32.42 5.11 2.84
N ASP A 28 32.10 6.30 2.31
CA ASP A 28 33.08 7.41 2.29
C ASP A 28 32.55 8.66 1.58
N ASN A 29 32.70 9.78 2.29
CA ASN A 29 32.59 11.14 1.79
C ASN A 29 33.82 11.47 0.94
N ALA A 30 33.64 12.07 -0.22
CA ALA A 30 34.59 13.06 -0.77
C ALA A 30 33.91 13.90 -1.85
N VAL A 31 33.66 15.19 -1.60
CA VAL A 31 34.51 16.37 -1.88
C VAL A 31 33.97 17.14 -3.09
N MET A 32 33.91 18.45 -2.87
CA MET A 32 33.46 19.51 -3.74
C MET A 32 34.23 19.62 -5.06
N ALA A 33 33.56 20.09 -6.11
CA ALA A 33 34.17 20.94 -7.13
C ALA A 33 33.11 21.83 -7.79
N ASN A 34 33.08 23.09 -7.37
CA ASN A 34 32.43 24.20 -8.04
C ASN A 34 33.43 24.79 -9.05
N VAL A 35 33.05 24.94 -10.32
CA VAL A 35 33.82 25.75 -11.29
C VAL A 35 32.86 26.48 -12.25
N GLU A 36 32.94 27.81 -12.19
CA GLU A 36 32.70 28.88 -13.18
C GLU A 36 32.91 28.49 -14.68
N ALA A 37 32.44 29.17 -15.74
CA ALA A 37 31.76 30.44 -15.95
C ALA A 37 31.21 30.53 -17.41
N SER A 38 30.15 31.34 -17.58
CA SER A 38 29.84 32.29 -18.68
C SER A 38 29.89 31.91 -20.17
N LEU A 39 28.80 32.16 -20.92
CA LEU A 39 28.64 33.32 -21.85
C LEU A 39 27.29 33.27 -22.64
N VAL A 40 26.44 34.27 -22.38
CA VAL A 40 25.62 35.12 -23.29
C VAL A 40 24.65 34.50 -24.33
N ALA A 41 23.34 34.76 -24.15
CA ALA A 41 22.43 35.31 -25.19
C ALA A 41 21.13 35.90 -24.57
N THR A 42 20.80 37.14 -24.92
CA THR A 42 19.53 37.88 -24.65
C THR A 42 18.61 37.87 -25.89
N PRO A 43 17.36 38.39 -25.87
CA PRO A 43 16.29 38.28 -24.88
C PRO A 43 14.97 37.76 -25.53
N SER A 44 14.06 37.17 -24.76
CA SER A 44 12.65 36.96 -25.19
C SER A 44 11.71 36.91 -23.99
N PRO A 45 10.45 37.33 -24.16
CA PRO A 45 9.64 37.90 -23.09
C PRO A 45 9.36 36.88 -22.00
N THR A 46 9.65 37.29 -20.76
CA THR A 46 9.34 36.60 -19.52
C THR A 46 7.89 36.10 -19.49
N PRO A 47 7.60 34.78 -19.54
CA PRO A 47 6.48 34.29 -18.78
C PRO A 47 6.91 34.40 -17.32
N THR A 48 6.22 35.22 -16.53
CA THR A 48 6.45 35.30 -15.10
C THR A 48 6.43 33.87 -14.54
N PRO A 49 7.55 33.30 -14.07
CA PRO A 49 7.46 32.06 -13.34
C PRO A 49 6.67 32.41 -12.09
N SER A 50 5.47 31.86 -11.97
CA SER A 50 4.79 31.79 -10.69
C SER A 50 5.65 30.91 -9.81
N THR A 51 6.66 31.49 -9.18
CA THR A 51 7.45 30.91 -8.10
C THR A 51 6.55 30.87 -6.87
N THR A 52 5.44 30.13 -6.95
CA THR A 52 4.84 29.59 -5.75
C THR A 52 5.76 28.43 -5.37
N PRO A 53 6.46 28.50 -4.22
CA PRO A 53 7.11 27.32 -3.70
C PRO A 53 6.01 26.28 -3.54
N VAL A 54 6.07 25.18 -4.29
CA VAL A 54 5.38 23.95 -3.89
C VAL A 54 6.07 23.57 -2.60
N ALA A 55 5.55 24.07 -1.48
CA ALA A 55 5.94 23.61 -0.16
C ALA A 55 5.68 22.11 -0.20
N LYS A 56 6.77 21.32 -0.19
CA LYS A 56 6.67 19.94 0.25
C LYS A 56 6.17 20.05 1.68
N ASP A 57 4.91 19.72 1.89
CA ASP A 57 4.37 19.59 3.22
C ASP A 57 5.12 18.42 3.86
N ASP A 58 6.15 18.75 4.65
CA ASP A 58 7.02 17.79 5.32
C ASP A 58 6.32 17.14 6.54
N THR A 59 5.01 17.38 6.73
CA THR A 59 4.20 16.68 7.73
C THR A 59 4.10 15.21 7.35
N PRO A 60 4.56 14.27 8.20
CA PRO A 60 4.42 12.85 7.94
C PRO A 60 2.96 12.49 7.68
N PRO A 61 2.65 11.61 6.71
CA PRO A 61 1.28 11.22 6.47
C PRO A 61 0.70 10.61 7.75
N HIS A 62 -0.45 11.14 8.17
CA HIS A 62 -1.21 10.63 9.30
C HIS A 62 -2.45 9.91 8.79
N SER A 63 -2.93 8.94 9.56
CA SER A 63 -4.22 8.33 9.24
C SER A 63 -5.35 9.34 9.45
N ALA A 64 -6.36 9.32 8.59
CA ALA A 64 -7.54 10.16 8.70
C ALA A 64 -8.82 9.33 8.73
N ALA A 65 -9.81 9.77 9.51
CA ALA A 65 -11.12 9.14 9.55
C ALA A 65 -11.89 9.39 8.23
N LYS A 66 -12.40 8.32 7.62
CA LYS A 66 -13.15 8.31 6.35
C LYS A 66 -14.39 7.45 6.45
N GLN A 67 -15.33 7.62 5.50
CA GLN A 67 -16.36 6.62 5.27
C GLN A 67 -15.78 5.53 4.36
N CYS A 68 -15.78 4.31 4.85
CA CYS A 68 -15.11 3.18 4.22
C CYS A 68 -16.10 2.10 3.81
N TYR A 69 -15.76 1.43 2.71
CA TYR A 69 -16.42 0.21 2.28
C TYR A 69 -15.35 -0.77 1.80
N PHE A 70 -15.38 -2.00 2.31
CA PHE A 70 -14.50 -3.07 1.88
C PHE A 70 -15.29 -4.36 1.69
N GLU A 71 -15.23 -4.89 0.47
CA GLU A 71 -15.86 -6.15 0.09
C GLU A 71 -14.86 -7.04 -0.64
N VAL A 72 -14.92 -8.34 -0.35
CA VAL A 72 -14.17 -9.37 -1.07
C VAL A 72 -15.11 -10.53 -1.36
N ASP A 73 -15.12 -10.98 -2.62
CA ASP A 73 -15.89 -12.10 -3.13
C ASP A 73 -17.39 -12.04 -2.71
N GLY A 74 -17.97 -10.83 -2.74
CA GLY A 74 -19.38 -10.57 -2.40
C GLY A 74 -19.68 -10.42 -0.91
N LYS A 75 -18.69 -10.60 -0.02
CA LYS A 75 -18.85 -10.42 1.43
C LYS A 75 -18.37 -9.03 1.84
N THR A 76 -19.26 -8.24 2.43
CA THR A 76 -18.89 -6.97 3.07
C THR A 76 -18.14 -7.25 4.37
N LEU A 77 -16.91 -6.76 4.45
CA LEU A 77 -16.00 -6.93 5.57
C LEU A 77 -15.91 -5.67 6.45
N LEU A 78 -16.18 -4.51 5.85
CA LEU A 78 -16.22 -3.22 6.52
C LEU A 78 -17.21 -2.31 5.78
N ASP A 79 -18.14 -1.75 6.54
CA ASP A 79 -19.00 -0.65 6.09
C ASP A 79 -19.20 0.32 7.27
N GLY A 80 -18.58 1.49 7.19
CA GLY A 80 -18.58 2.43 8.30
C GLY A 80 -17.37 3.34 8.34
N ARG A 81 -17.23 4.03 9.47
CA ARG A 81 -16.07 4.88 9.71
C ARG A 81 -14.82 4.03 9.90
N CYS A 82 -13.75 4.38 9.21
CA CYS A 82 -12.44 3.76 9.41
C CYS A 82 -11.31 4.78 9.30
N GLN A 83 -10.13 4.45 9.79
CA GLN A 83 -8.94 5.26 9.56
C GLN A 83 -8.27 4.83 8.26
N VAL A 84 -7.77 5.79 7.49
CA VAL A 84 -7.09 5.54 6.22
C VAL A 84 -5.73 6.21 6.28
N TYR A 85 -4.69 5.42 6.08
CA TYR A 85 -3.32 5.91 6.00
C TYR A 85 -2.93 6.12 4.53
N PRO A 86 -2.70 7.36 4.07
CA PRO A 86 -2.29 7.60 2.69
C PRO A 86 -0.85 7.14 2.47
N MET A 87 -0.59 6.46 1.35
CA MET A 87 0.76 6.01 0.96
C MET A 87 1.35 6.81 -0.21
N GLY A 88 0.63 7.84 -0.69
CA GLY A 88 1.01 8.63 -1.87
C GLY A 88 0.31 8.13 -3.15
N ASP A 89 0.25 9.00 -4.17
CA ASP A 89 -0.24 8.70 -5.52
C ASP A 89 -1.63 8.02 -5.61
N GLY A 90 -2.48 8.23 -4.59
CA GLY A 90 -3.81 7.62 -4.48
C GLY A 90 -3.85 6.20 -3.88
N GLY A 91 -2.70 5.65 -3.51
CA GLY A 91 -2.56 4.44 -2.71
C GLY A 91 -2.76 4.72 -1.22
N TYR A 92 -3.21 3.70 -0.48
CA TYR A 92 -3.51 3.81 0.94
C TYR A 92 -3.60 2.45 1.63
N THR A 93 -3.44 2.46 2.96
CA THR A 93 -3.90 1.37 3.82
C THR A 93 -5.27 1.74 4.38
N LEU A 94 -6.26 0.89 4.12
CA LEU A 94 -7.62 1.03 4.63
C LEU A 94 -7.73 0.43 6.03
N ASN A 95 -8.52 1.04 6.90
CA ASN A 95 -8.85 0.54 8.24
C ASN A 95 -7.62 0.37 9.13
N THR A 96 -6.83 1.44 9.30
CA THR A 96 -5.69 1.45 10.22
C THR A 96 -6.11 1.73 11.67
N TRP A 97 -5.20 1.49 12.61
CA TRP A 97 -5.45 1.74 14.04
C TRP A 97 -4.18 2.21 14.74
N SER A 98 -4.32 3.11 15.71
CA SER A 98 -3.20 3.61 16.53
C SER A 98 -2.97 2.79 17.80
N ALA A 99 -3.96 2.02 18.25
CA ALA A 99 -3.94 1.24 19.49
C ALA A 99 -3.92 -0.28 19.25
N GLY A 100 -3.37 -0.71 18.11
CA GLY A 100 -3.40 -2.10 17.65
C GLY A 100 -4.67 -2.45 16.89
N LYS A 101 -4.60 -3.56 16.13
CA LYS A 101 -5.70 -4.06 15.30
C LYS A 101 -6.78 -4.70 16.20
N PRO A 102 -8.05 -4.28 16.11
CA PRO A 102 -9.14 -4.92 16.85
C PRO A 102 -9.31 -6.37 16.39
N ALA A 103 -9.80 -7.22 17.29
CA ALA A 103 -10.14 -8.60 16.96
C ALA A 103 -11.13 -8.65 15.79
N GLN A 104 -10.99 -9.69 14.97
CA GLN A 104 -11.91 -9.96 13.86
C GLN A 104 -12.02 -8.82 12.82
N SER A 105 -10.96 -8.00 12.68
CA SER A 105 -10.95 -6.85 11.76
C SER A 105 -10.21 -7.14 10.47
N HIS A 106 -10.76 -6.65 9.36
CA HIS A 106 -10.12 -6.71 8.05
C HIS A 106 -9.54 -5.36 7.63
N PHE A 107 -8.42 -5.40 6.92
CA PHE A 107 -7.79 -4.23 6.33
C PHE A 107 -7.21 -4.58 4.96
N ALA A 108 -6.97 -3.55 4.14
CA ALA A 108 -6.44 -3.71 2.80
C ALA A 108 -5.36 -2.67 2.53
N VAL A 109 -4.40 -3.05 1.69
CA VAL A 109 -3.34 -2.16 1.20
C VAL A 109 -3.53 -2.01 -0.30
N VAL A 110 -3.58 -0.77 -0.77
CA VAL A 110 -3.66 -0.44 -2.19
C VAL A 110 -2.41 0.30 -2.61
N THR A 111 -1.62 -0.29 -3.51
CA THR A 111 -0.39 0.28 -4.03
C THR A 111 -0.60 0.68 -5.48
N THR A 112 -0.59 1.98 -5.75
CA THR A 112 -0.80 2.52 -7.10
C THR A 112 0.40 2.29 -8.00
N ARG A 113 0.12 2.18 -9.29
CA ARG A 113 1.08 1.97 -10.36
C ARG A 113 1.15 3.20 -11.28
N PRO A 114 2.25 3.37 -12.05
CA PRO A 114 2.37 4.47 -13.01
C PRO A 114 1.33 4.47 -14.13
N ASP A 115 0.70 3.34 -14.43
CA ASP A 115 -0.37 3.21 -15.44
C ASP A 115 -1.76 3.64 -14.94
N GLY A 116 -1.85 4.16 -13.71
CA GLY A 116 -3.09 4.59 -13.07
C GLY A 116 -3.92 3.45 -12.47
N LYS A 117 -3.43 2.20 -12.51
CA LYS A 117 -4.02 1.06 -11.79
C LYS A 117 -3.40 0.92 -10.41
N ALA A 118 -3.83 -0.08 -9.65
CA ALA A 118 -3.18 -0.45 -8.40
C ALA A 118 -3.16 -1.96 -8.19
N ASP A 119 -2.22 -2.43 -7.39
CA ASP A 119 -2.30 -3.75 -6.73
C ASP A 119 -3.00 -3.60 -5.40
N ALA A 120 -3.86 -4.57 -5.08
CA ALA A 120 -4.50 -4.65 -3.79
C ALA A 120 -4.16 -5.96 -3.08
N THR A 121 -3.82 -5.84 -1.80
CA THR A 121 -3.67 -6.96 -0.88
C THR A 121 -4.49 -6.76 0.38
N TRP A 122 -4.74 -7.83 1.13
CA TRP A 122 -5.53 -7.80 2.36
C TRP A 122 -5.12 -8.94 3.29
N ASN A 123 -5.69 -8.95 4.49
CA ASN A 123 -5.29 -9.90 5.52
C ASN A 123 -5.99 -11.27 5.46
N ALA A 124 -7.05 -11.43 4.66
CA ALA A 124 -7.84 -12.66 4.47
C ALA A 124 -8.39 -13.31 5.76
N ASP A 125 -7.52 -13.80 6.63
CA ASP A 125 -7.81 -14.13 8.02
C ASP A 125 -7.89 -12.83 8.85
N PRO A 126 -9.02 -12.57 9.53
CA PRO A 126 -9.14 -11.37 10.33
C PRO A 126 -8.26 -11.35 11.58
N ASP A 127 -7.53 -12.41 11.90
CA ASP A 127 -6.52 -12.46 12.96
C ASP A 127 -5.10 -12.17 12.44
N ASP A 128 -4.88 -12.12 11.11
CA ASP A 128 -3.58 -11.80 10.52
C ASP A 128 -3.18 -10.32 10.65
N ASP A 129 -1.92 -10.07 11.02
CA ASP A 129 -1.37 -8.71 11.18
C ASP A 129 -0.75 -8.15 9.90
N ARG A 130 -0.88 -8.85 8.77
CA ARG A 130 -0.31 -8.43 7.48
C ARG A 130 -1.32 -8.57 6.35
N ALA A 131 -1.24 -7.66 5.39
CA ALA A 131 -2.00 -7.76 4.15
C ALA A 131 -1.24 -8.57 3.09
N GLY A 132 -1.11 -9.88 3.31
CA GLY A 132 -0.33 -10.79 2.46
C GLY A 132 -1.10 -11.35 1.25
N ASP A 133 -2.43 -11.46 1.35
CA ASP A 133 -3.25 -12.11 0.34
C ASP A 133 -3.57 -11.19 -0.82
N LEU A 134 -3.51 -11.73 -2.04
CA LEU A 134 -3.75 -10.96 -3.26
C LEU A 134 -5.25 -10.80 -3.55
N LEU A 135 -5.68 -9.55 -3.70
CA LEU A 135 -6.96 -9.19 -4.33
C LEU A 135 -6.78 -8.96 -5.85
N GLY A 136 -5.54 -8.80 -6.28
CA GLY A 136 -5.14 -8.61 -7.68
C GLY A 136 -5.15 -7.15 -8.11
N THR A 137 -5.02 -6.94 -9.42
CA THR A 137 -5.04 -5.59 -10.00
C THR A 137 -6.44 -4.99 -9.92
N VAL A 138 -6.51 -3.73 -9.47
CA VAL A 138 -7.73 -2.95 -9.32
C VAL A 138 -7.65 -1.67 -10.14
N THR A 139 -8.82 -1.16 -10.53
CA THR A 139 -8.98 0.10 -11.29
C THR A 139 -9.87 1.06 -10.53
N ARG A 140 -9.72 2.35 -10.77
CA ARG A 140 -10.48 3.37 -10.05
C ARG A 140 -11.85 3.58 -10.68
N LYS A 141 -12.91 3.47 -9.89
CA LYS A 141 -14.31 3.72 -10.30
C LYS A 141 -15.10 4.29 -9.12
N ASP A 142 -15.78 5.43 -9.33
CA ASP A 142 -16.67 6.06 -8.35
C ASP A 142 -16.05 6.24 -6.94
N GLY A 143 -14.79 6.68 -6.92
CA GLY A 143 -14.01 6.89 -5.69
C GLY A 143 -13.51 5.61 -5.01
N CYS A 144 -13.67 4.46 -5.65
CA CYS A 144 -13.24 3.15 -5.13
C CYS A 144 -12.20 2.51 -6.05
N TRP A 145 -11.37 1.64 -5.49
CA TRP A 145 -10.58 0.67 -6.23
C TRP A 145 -11.37 -0.61 -6.38
N VAL A 146 -11.57 -1.07 -7.61
CA VAL A 146 -12.46 -2.19 -7.94
C VAL A 146 -11.87 -3.16 -8.94
N ASN A 147 -12.24 -4.43 -8.79
CA ASN A 147 -12.15 -5.45 -9.83
C ASN A 147 -13.33 -6.44 -9.67
N GLN A 148 -13.25 -7.63 -10.26
CA GLN A 148 -14.31 -8.64 -10.15
C GLN A 148 -14.48 -9.20 -8.72
N ARG A 149 -13.41 -9.18 -7.92
CA ARG A 149 -13.38 -9.78 -6.58
C ARG A 149 -13.58 -8.77 -5.46
N THR A 150 -13.15 -7.52 -5.64
CA THR A 150 -13.13 -6.55 -4.55
C THR A 150 -13.65 -5.18 -4.93
N ARG A 151 -14.17 -4.49 -3.91
CA ARG A 151 -14.45 -3.07 -3.91
C ARG A 151 -13.87 -2.47 -2.62
N ILE A 152 -12.97 -1.49 -2.78
CA ILE A 152 -12.26 -0.82 -1.69
C ILE A 152 -12.50 0.69 -1.83
N CYS A 153 -13.24 1.28 -0.90
CA CYS A 153 -13.62 2.70 -0.94
C CYS A 153 -13.13 3.43 0.31
N ALA A 154 -12.65 4.65 0.10
CA ALA A 154 -12.33 5.62 1.15
C ALA A 154 -12.82 7.00 0.71
N ARG A 155 -13.92 7.48 1.29
CA ARG A 155 -14.60 8.72 0.93
C ARG A 155 -14.51 9.72 2.08
#